data_AF-A0A7C4NV10-F1
#
_entry.id   AF-A0A7C4NV10-F1
#
_cell.length_a   1.000
_cell.length_b   1.000
_cell.length_c   1.000
_cell.angle_alpha   90.00
_cell.angle_beta   90.00
_cell.angle_gamma   90.00
#
_symmetry.space_group_name_H-M   'P 1'
#
loop_
_entity.id
_entity.type
_entity.pdbx_description
1 polymer ?
#
loop_
_entity_poly.entity_id
_entity_poly.type
_entity_poly.pdbx_seq_one_letter_code
_entity_poly.pdbx_strand_id
1 'polypeptide(L)' 'MRYIDTRNLKEYEDILPYPNFIRTHQSFIVQVSLVRQWVREEKDMLVLATGMQVPVSRRRRDDLQHILLH' A
#
# COMPACT_ATOMS: atom_id res chain seq x y z
N MET A 1 -14.34 -14.53 0.53
CA MET A 1 -13.52 -15.41 1.38
C MET A 1 -12.48 -14.55 2.08
N ARG A 2 -12.39 -14.58 3.42
CA ARG A 2 -11.38 -13.85 4.20
C ARG A 2 -10.34 -14.87 4.69
N TYR A 3 -9.07 -14.60 4.44
CA TYR A 3 -7.95 -15.42 4.92
C TYR A 3 -7.28 -14.71 6.11
N ILE A 4 -6.86 -15.46 7.12
CA ILE A 4 -6.19 -14.95 8.33
C ILE A 4 -4.91 -15.77 8.52
N ASP A 5 -3.82 -15.10 8.85
CA ASP A 5 -2.50 -15.70 9.03
C ASP A 5 -1.85 -15.12 10.31
N THR A 6 -0.87 -15.83 10.88
CA THR A 6 -0.16 -15.42 12.10
C THR A 6 1.09 -14.59 11.81
N ARG A 7 1.61 -14.64 10.57
CA ARG A 7 2.78 -13.88 10.15
C ARG A 7 2.53 -12.39 10.19
N ASN A 8 3.54 -11.62 10.59
CA ASN A 8 3.42 -10.17 10.65
C ASN A 8 3.59 -9.53 9.25
N LEU A 9 3.16 -8.27 9.10
CA LEU A 9 3.28 -7.57 7.80
C LEU A 9 4.71 -7.39 7.31
N LYS A 10 5.72 -7.36 8.20
CA LYS A 10 7.12 -7.24 7.78
C LYS A 10 7.57 -8.50 7.04
N GLU A 11 7.18 -9.67 7.50
CA GLU A 11 7.48 -10.93 6.80
C GLU A 11 6.91 -10.94 5.38
N TYR A 12 5.69 -10.43 5.20
CA TYR A 12 5.10 -10.27 3.87
C TYR A 12 5.83 -9.23 3.01
N GLU A 13 6.26 -8.12 3.62
CA GLU A 13 7.06 -7.10 2.94
C GLU A 13 8.39 -7.67 2.44
N ASP A 14 9.01 -8.60 3.18
CA ASP A 14 10.29 -9.20 2.83
C ASP A 14 10.18 -10.26 1.71
N ILE A 15 9.04 -10.97 1.58
CA ILE A 15 8.85 -12.03 0.58
C ILE A 15 8.14 -11.57 -0.69
N LEU A 16 7.35 -10.50 -0.62
CA LEU A 16 6.58 -10.02 -1.77
C LEU A 16 7.49 -9.19 -2.69
N PRO A 17 7.39 -9.36 -4.02
CA PRO A 17 8.29 -8.70 -4.95
C PRO A 17 8.03 -7.18 -4.98
N TYR A 18 9.08 -6.42 -4.69
CA TYR A 18 9.14 -4.98 -4.94
C TYR A 18 9.46 -4.70 -6.43
N PRO A 19 8.85 -3.70 -7.08
CA PRO A 19 7.89 -2.73 -6.54
C PRO A 19 6.42 -3.18 -6.66
N ASN A 20 6.13 -4.42 -7.07
CA ASN A 20 4.75 -4.87 -7.33
C ASN A 20 3.87 -4.82 -6.07
N PHE A 21 4.44 -5.09 -4.90
CA PHE A 21 3.79 -4.95 -3.60
C PHE A 21 4.51 -3.90 -2.77
N ILE A 22 3.74 -3.02 -2.16
CA ILE A 22 4.23 -1.86 -1.43
C ILE A 22 3.52 -1.76 -0.08
N ARG A 23 4.30 -1.51 0.97
CA ARG A 23 3.75 -1.24 2.29
C ARG A 23 3.40 0.24 2.42
N THR A 24 2.12 0.53 2.55
CA THR A 24 1.61 1.92 2.60
C THR A 24 1.50 2.43 4.03
N HIS A 25 1.20 1.53 4.96
CA HIS A 25 1.03 1.81 6.38
C HIS A 25 1.48 0.60 7.21
N GLN A 26 1.59 0.76 8.54
CA GLN A 26 2.02 -0.35 9.42
C GLN A 26 1.14 -1.60 9.31
N SER A 27 -0.11 -1.43 8.90
CA SER A 27 -1.13 -2.48 8.81
C SER A 27 -1.56 -2.83 7.38
N PHE A 28 -0.93 -2.23 6.35
CA PHE A 28 -1.38 -2.38 4.96
C PHE A 28 -0.21 -2.57 3.98
N ILE A 29 -0.31 -3.62 3.17
CA ILE A 29 0.45 -3.83 1.94
C ILE A 29 -0.56 -3.91 0.80
N VAL A 30 -0.26 -3.22 -0.31
CA VAL A 30 -1.13 -3.21 -1.50
C VAL A 30 -0.31 -3.59 -2.73
N GLN A 31 -0.99 -4.14 -3.73
CA GLN A 31 -0.41 -4.36 -5.04
C GLN A 31 -0.50 -3.07 -5.86
N VAL A 32 0.60 -2.60 -6.42
CA VAL A 32 0.68 -1.33 -7.16
C VAL A 32 -0.27 -1.30 -8.35
N SER A 33 -0.38 -2.39 -9.10
CA SER A 33 -1.26 -2.48 -10.27
C SER A 33 -2.76 -2.35 -9.95
N LEU A 34 -3.14 -2.49 -8.67
CA LEU A 34 -4.52 -2.33 -8.22
C LEU A 34 -4.79 -0.93 -7.67
N VAL A 35 -3.78 -0.06 -7.57
CA VAL A 35 -3.96 1.32 -7.15
C VAL A 35 -4.61 2.08 -8.30
N ARG A 36 -5.77 2.66 -8.04
CA ARG A 36 -6.51 3.47 -9.03
C ARG A 36 -6.11 4.93 -8.97
N GLN A 37 -5.98 5.48 -7.75
CA GLN A 37 -5.59 6.88 -7.55
C GLN A 37 -5.02 7.08 -6.15
N TRP A 38 -4.23 8.14 -5.99
CA TRP A 38 -3.76 8.61 -4.71
C TRP A 38 -4.40 9.96 -4.38
N VAL A 39 -5.22 9.97 -3.31
CA VAL A 39 -5.86 11.17 -2.76
C VAL A 39 -4.96 11.78 -1.69
N ARG A 40 -4.59 13.05 -1.88
CA ARG A 40 -3.73 13.84 -0.99
C ARG A 40 -4.53 15.02 -0.44
N GLU A 41 -5.44 14.75 0.49
CA GLU A 41 -6.24 15.77 1.19
C GLU A 41 -5.71 15.95 2.63
N GLU A 42 -6.57 15.91 3.65
CA GLU A 42 -6.12 15.98 5.06
C GLU A 42 -5.29 14.76 5.48
N LYS A 43 -5.56 13.61 4.85
CA LYS A 43 -4.83 12.36 5.05
C LYS A 43 -4.49 11.76 3.69
N ASP A 44 -3.24 11.30 3.54
CA ASP A 44 -2.82 10.60 2.34
C ASP A 44 -3.48 9.22 2.28
N MET A 45 -4.25 8.96 1.22
CA MET A 45 -5.02 7.72 1.03
C MET A 45 -4.85 7.18 -0.39
N LEU A 46 -4.60 5.88 -0.53
CA LEU A 46 -4.67 5.18 -1.82
C LEU A 46 -6.08 4.63 -2.02
N VAL A 47 -6.65 4.88 -3.19
CA VAL A 47 -7.91 4.26 -3.61
C VAL A 47 -7.57 3.11 -4.55
N LEU A 48 -7.97 1.90 -4.19
CA LEU A 48 -7.78 0.72 -5.02
C LEU A 48 -8.86 0.63 -6.12
N ALA A 49 -8.66 -0.24 -7.10
CA ALA A 49 -9.62 -0.52 -8.17
C ALA A 49 -10.99 -0.96 -7.65
N THR A 50 -11.04 -1.57 -6.46
CA THR A 50 -12.27 -1.97 -5.76
C THR A 50 -13.01 -0.80 -5.10
N GLY A 51 -12.42 0.40 -5.06
CA GLY A 51 -12.92 1.56 -4.32
C GLY A 51 -12.48 1.60 -2.85
N MET A 52 -11.78 0.57 -2.36
CA MET A 52 -11.26 0.57 -0.98
C MET A 52 -10.19 1.65 -0.80
N GLN A 53 -10.30 2.39 0.30
CA GLN A 53 -9.32 3.40 0.68
C GLN A 53 -8.33 2.85 1.70
N VAL A 54 -7.04 3.00 1.43
CA VAL A 54 -5.95 2.50 2.26
C VAL A 54 -5.11 3.68 2.72
N PRO A 55 -4.88 3.86 4.03
CA PRO A 55 -4.07 4.96 4.52
C PRO A 55 -2.61 4.82 4.12
N VAL A 56 -1.98 5.96 3.88
CA VAL A 56 -0.55 6.08 3.66
C VAL A 56 0.07 6.76 4.87
N SER A 57 1.09 6.12 5.44
CA SER A 57 1.88 6.73 6.51
C SER A 57 2.81 7.80 5.96
N ARG A 58 3.03 8.88 6.72
CA ARG A 58 3.94 9.96 6.33
C ARG A 58 5.34 9.48 5.92
N ARG A 59 5.86 8.46 6.60
CA ARG A 59 7.18 7.86 6.30
C ARG A 59 7.24 7.13 4.96
N ARG A 60 6.13 6.55 4.49
CA ARG A 60 6.07 5.78 3.24
C ARG A 60 5.59 6.63 2.05
N ARG A 61 5.15 7.86 2.30
CA ARG A 61 4.69 8.79 1.27
C ARG A 61 5.75 8.99 0.20
N ASP A 62 6.96 9.34 0.60
CA ASP A 62 8.00 9.71 -0.36
C ASP A 62 8.39 8.50 -1.21
N ASP A 63 8.54 7.31 -0.60
CA ASP A 63 8.74 6.04 -1.31
C ASP A 63 7.61 5.77 -2.34
N LEU A 64 6.35 5.91 -1.94
CA LEU A 64 5.21 5.71 -2.82
C LEU A 64 5.16 6.72 -3.97
N GLN A 65 5.62 7.95 -3.73
CA GLN A 65 5.67 8.98 -4.76
C GLN A 65 6.65 8.59 -5.87
N HIS A 66 7.80 8.01 -5.51
CA HIS A 66 8.75 7.52 -6.49
C HIS A 66 8.24 6.31 -7.28
N ILE A 67 7.35 5.49 -6.69
CA ILE A 67 6.85 4.28 -7.36
C ILE A 67 5.64 4.57 -8.25
N LEU A 68 4.75 5.47 -7.83
CA LEU A 68 3.48 5.72 -8.53
C LEU A 68 3.56 6.84 -9.59
N LEU A 69 4.57 7.70 -9.53
CA LEU A 69 4.73 8.84 -10.44
C LEU A 69 5.91 8.69 -11.42
N HIS A 70 6.52 7.51 -11.48
CA HIS A 70 7.49 7.10 -12.50
C HIS A 70 6.93 5.97 -13.36
#